data_AF-A0A1V0A7P3-F1
#
_entry.id   AF-A0A1V0A7P3-F1
#
_cell.length_a   1.000
_cell.length_b   1.000
_cell.length_c   1.000
_cell.angle_alpha   90.00
_cell.angle_beta   90.00
_cell.angle_gamma   90.00
#
_symmetry.space_group_name_H-M   'P 1'
#
loop_
_entity.id
_entity.type
_entity.pdbx_description
1 polymer ?
#
loop_
_entity_poly.entity_id
_entity_poly.type
_entity_poly.pdbx_seq_one_letter_code
_entity_poly.pdbx_strand_id
1 'polypeptide(L)'
;MRKRVLVWGGAVVAAAALAALIVYFVRVGLDNADKLASVIGLFVAIAGLAVAVYGLRSQPQQPDEAAKPGTSASASASGTRSVAIGGDNSGVISTGDGATNIQMRAEASGQGRIYQAGGDQTINEK
;
A
#
# COMPACT_ATOMS: atom_id res chain seq x y z
N MET A 1 -28.79 -5.77 -9.94
CA MET A 1 -29.83 -6.44 -9.11
C MET A 1 -29.25 -7.45 -8.09
N ARG A 2 -28.23 -8.26 -8.43
CA ARG A 2 -27.59 -9.24 -7.51
C ARG A 2 -27.08 -8.66 -6.18
N LYS A 3 -26.55 -7.42 -6.18
CA LYS A 3 -26.09 -6.73 -4.95
C LYS A 3 -27.21 -6.42 -3.95
N ARG A 4 -28.43 -6.12 -4.43
CA ARG A 4 -29.58 -5.85 -3.55
C ARG A 4 -30.12 -7.11 -2.89
N VAL A 5 -30.10 -8.24 -3.61
CA VAL A 5 -30.52 -9.55 -3.08
C VAL A 5 -29.55 -10.02 -1.99
N LEU A 6 -28.24 -9.79 -2.15
CA LEU A 6 -27.25 -10.14 -1.14
C LEU A 6 -27.39 -9.29 0.13
N VAL A 7 -27.63 -7.99 -0.01
CA VAL A 7 -27.83 -7.07 1.12
C VAL A 7 -29.14 -7.37 1.86
N TRP A 8 -30.23 -7.63 1.14
CA TRP A 8 -31.51 -8.01 1.75
C TRP A 8 -31.46 -9.39 2.40
N GLY A 9 -30.77 -10.36 1.79
CA GLY A 9 -30.53 -11.67 2.39
C GLY A 9 -29.75 -11.56 3.71
N GLY A 10 -28.68 -10.76 3.71
CA GLY A 10 -27.92 -10.49 4.93
C GLY A 10 -28.74 -9.80 6.02
N ALA A 11 -29.59 -8.84 5.66
CA ALA A 11 -30.46 -8.14 6.61
C ALA A 11 -31.50 -9.07 7.26
N VAL A 12 -32.10 -9.99 6.49
CA VAL A 12 -33.07 -10.97 7.02
C VAL A 12 -32.39 -11.96 7.97
N VAL A 13 -31.21 -12.46 7.61
CA VAL A 13 -30.44 -13.37 8.47
C VAL A 13 -30.02 -12.67 9.77
N ALA A 14 -29.56 -11.42 9.69
CA ALA A 14 -29.19 -10.64 10.86
C ALA A 14 -30.39 -10.39 11.79
N ALA A 15 -31.55 -10.04 11.24
CA ALA A 15 -32.77 -9.84 12.01
C ALA A 15 -33.25 -11.13 12.70
N ALA A 16 -33.17 -12.27 12.00
CA ALA A 16 -33.53 -13.57 12.57
C ALA A 16 -32.58 -14.00 13.70
N ALA A 17 -31.27 -13.77 13.53
CA ALA A 17 -30.28 -14.05 14.56
C ALA A 17 -30.50 -13.20 15.82
N LEU A 18 -30.80 -11.90 15.64
CA LEU A 18 -31.15 -10.98 16.72
C LEU A 18 -32.40 -11.44 17.48
N ALA A 19 -33.46 -11.81 16.77
CA ALA A 19 -34.69 -12.30 17.38
C ALA A 19 -34.46 -13.60 18.17
N ALA A 20 -33.69 -14.54 17.62
CA ALA A 20 -33.33 -15.78 18.30
C ALA A 20 -32.52 -15.53 19.58
N LEU A 21 -31.59 -14.57 19.55
CA LEU A 21 -30.78 -14.17 20.69
C LEU A 21 -31.63 -13.54 21.81
N ILE A 22 -32.58 -12.67 21.45
CA ILE A 22 -33.53 -12.05 22.40
C ILE A 22 -34.40 -13.12 23.07
N VAL A 23 -34.95 -14.05 22.30
CA VAL A 23 -35.78 -15.15 22.83
C VAL A 23 -34.96 -16.05 23.77
N TYR A 24 -33.71 -16.35 23.41
CA TYR A 24 -32.80 -17.14 24.24
C TYR A 24 -32.50 -16.45 25.58
N PHE A 25 -32.17 -15.15 25.57
CA PHE A 25 -31.92 -14.39 26.80
C PHE A 25 -33.15 -14.33 27.72
N VAL A 26 -34.35 -14.22 27.17
CA VAL A 26 -35.60 -14.24 27.95
C VAL A 26 -35.88 -15.61 28.56
N ARG A 27 -35.55 -16.71 27.87
CA ARG A 27 -35.79 -18.09 28.35
C ARG A 27 -34.75 -18.61 29.35
N VAL A 28 -33.48 -18.23 29.21
CA VAL A 28 -32.35 -18.79 29.98
C VAL A 28 -32.03 -17.98 31.25
N GLY A 29 -32.49 -16.73 31.32
CA GLY A 29 -32.25 -15.83 32.45
C GLY A 29 -30.88 -15.16 32.37
N LEU A 30 -30.86 -13.84 32.61
CA LEU A 30 -29.69 -12.96 32.43
C LEU A 30 -28.44 -13.43 33.18
N ASP A 31 -28.58 -14.01 34.38
CA ASP A 31 -27.46 -14.44 35.23
C ASP A 31 -26.66 -15.63 34.67
N ASN A 32 -27.33 -16.61 34.05
CA ASN A 32 -26.62 -17.73 33.41
C ASN A 32 -26.06 -17.31 32.05
N ALA A 33 -26.73 -16.36 31.39
CA ALA A 33 -26.34 -15.89 30.09
C ALA A 33 -25.09 -15.00 30.14
N ASP A 34 -24.89 -14.21 31.20
CA ASP A 34 -23.68 -13.39 31.40
C ASP A 34 -22.42 -14.26 31.59
N LYS A 35 -22.54 -15.34 32.36
CA LYS A 35 -21.45 -16.33 32.52
C LYS A 35 -21.12 -17.04 31.22
N LEU A 36 -22.13 -17.47 30.47
CA LEU A 36 -21.92 -18.10 29.16
C LEU A 36 -21.37 -17.09 28.13
N ALA A 37 -21.82 -15.83 28.16
CA ALA A 37 -21.34 -14.77 27.27
C ALA A 37 -19.87 -14.44 27.52
N SER A 38 -19.43 -14.40 28.78
CA SER A 38 -18.00 -14.21 29.10
C SER A 38 -17.14 -15.35 28.57
N VAL A 39 -17.58 -16.61 28.74
CA VAL A 39 -16.82 -17.78 28.27
C VAL A 39 -16.78 -17.86 26.76
N ILE A 40 -17.94 -17.71 26.10
CA ILE A 40 -18.04 -17.71 24.64
C ILE A 40 -17.25 -16.53 24.05
N GLY A 41 -17.35 -15.34 24.65
CA GLY A 41 -16.60 -14.16 24.26
C GLY A 41 -15.09 -14.36 24.36
N LEU A 42 -14.61 -15.02 25.43
CA LEU A 42 -13.20 -15.39 25.58
C LEU A 42 -12.73 -16.31 24.45
N PHE A 43 -13.50 -17.36 24.12
CA PHE A 43 -13.16 -18.27 23.03
C PHE A 43 -13.17 -17.56 21.67
N VAL A 44 -14.15 -16.70 21.41
CA VAL A 44 -14.23 -15.90 20.17
C VAL A 44 -13.06 -14.92 20.08
N ALA A 45 -12.70 -14.26 21.18
CA ALA A 45 -11.56 -13.35 21.23
C ALA A 45 -10.24 -14.08 20.96
N ILE A 46 -10.03 -15.25 21.57
CA ILE A 46 -8.83 -16.08 21.34
C ILE A 46 -8.78 -16.56 19.89
N ALA A 47 -9.91 -17.04 19.33
CA ALA A 47 -9.97 -17.46 17.94
C ALA A 47 -9.71 -16.30 16.96
N GLY A 48 -10.33 -15.13 17.20
CA GLY A 48 -10.09 -13.93 16.41
C GLY A 48 -8.66 -13.43 16.50
N LEU A 49 -8.05 -13.48 17.68
CA LEU A 49 -6.65 -13.13 17.89
C LEU A 49 -5.71 -14.11 17.17
N ALA A 50 -5.99 -15.41 17.25
CA ALA A 50 -5.24 -16.42 16.51
C ALA A 50 -5.33 -16.21 15.00
N VAL A 51 -6.52 -15.89 14.48
CA VAL A 51 -6.74 -15.55 13.07
C VAL A 51 -5.97 -14.27 12.68
N ALA A 52 -5.95 -13.24 13.53
CA ALA A 52 -5.21 -12.01 13.27
C ALA A 52 -3.70 -12.24 13.25
N VAL A 53 -3.16 -12.98 14.22
CA VAL A 53 -1.74 -13.34 14.29
C VAL A 53 -1.34 -14.25 13.12
N TYR A 54 -2.20 -15.22 12.78
CA TYR A 54 -2.00 -16.07 11.62
C TYR A 54 -2.04 -15.24 10.33
N GLY A 55 -3.00 -14.34 10.17
CA GLY A 55 -3.07 -13.43 9.01
C GLY A 55 -1.84 -12.55 8.87
N LEU A 56 -1.28 -12.06 9.98
CA LEU A 56 -0.07 -11.23 9.97
C LEU A 56 1.20 -12.04 9.66
N ARG A 57 1.31 -13.27 10.17
CA ARG A 57 2.47 -14.16 9.93
C ARG A 57 2.40 -14.88 8.59
N SER A 58 1.20 -15.21 8.16
CA SER A 58 0.90 -15.87 6.90
C SER A 58 0.59 -14.88 5.82
N GLN A 59 0.81 -13.57 6.03
CA GLN A 59 0.83 -12.58 4.96
C GLN A 59 1.99 -12.99 4.04
N PRO A 60 1.72 -13.68 2.92
CA PRO A 60 2.74 -13.85 1.92
C PRO A 60 3.01 -12.42 1.46
N GLN A 61 4.27 -12.04 1.29
CA GLN A 61 4.59 -10.83 0.53
C GLN A 61 3.78 -10.92 -0.75
N GLN A 62 2.71 -10.12 -0.85
CA GLN A 62 1.69 -10.28 -1.87
C GLN A 62 2.45 -10.26 -3.20
N PRO A 63 2.54 -11.37 -3.95
CA PRO A 63 2.89 -11.24 -5.35
C PRO A 63 1.75 -10.42 -5.90
N ASP A 64 2.03 -9.22 -6.39
CA ASP A 64 1.08 -8.34 -7.04
C ASP A 64 0.03 -9.18 -7.76
N GLU A 65 -1.17 -9.26 -7.18
CA GLU A 65 -2.24 -10.06 -7.74
C GLU A 65 -2.66 -9.33 -9.01
N ALA A 66 -2.09 -9.81 -10.12
CA ALA A 66 -2.32 -9.42 -11.50
C ALA A 66 -3.23 -8.20 -11.60
N ALA A 67 -2.61 -7.02 -11.53
CA ALA A 67 -3.15 -5.86 -12.19
C ALA A 67 -3.64 -6.36 -13.56
N LYS A 68 -4.94 -6.22 -13.82
CA LYS A 68 -5.38 -6.08 -15.22
C LYS A 68 -4.36 -5.14 -15.86
N PRO A 69 -3.68 -5.51 -16.96
CA PRO A 69 -2.80 -4.57 -17.65
C PRO A 69 -3.68 -3.40 -18.10
N GLY A 70 -3.63 -2.32 -17.32
CA GLY A 70 -4.63 -1.26 -17.34
C GLY A 70 -4.60 -0.46 -16.05
N THR A 71 -3.67 0.49 -15.99
CA THR A 71 -3.62 1.65 -15.08
C THR A 71 -2.76 1.53 -13.81
N SER A 72 -1.68 0.74 -13.82
CA SER A 72 -0.41 1.36 -13.42
C SER A 72 -0.03 2.20 -14.62
N ALA A 73 0.11 3.52 -14.47
CA ALA A 73 0.69 4.32 -15.54
C ALA A 73 2.14 3.84 -15.69
N SER A 74 2.35 2.81 -16.53
CA SER A 74 3.67 2.41 -16.97
C SER A 74 4.21 3.64 -17.67
N ALA A 75 5.19 4.28 -17.04
CA ALA A 75 5.82 5.44 -17.63
C ALA A 75 6.24 5.08 -19.04
N SER A 76 5.61 5.75 -20.01
CA SER A 76 5.80 5.47 -21.42
C SER A 76 6.22 6.76 -22.11
N ALA A 77 7.25 6.62 -22.93
CA ALA A 77 7.82 7.67 -23.75
C ALA A 77 7.97 7.11 -25.15
N SER A 78 7.62 7.89 -26.17
CA SER A 78 7.74 7.50 -27.57
C SER A 78 8.12 8.71 -28.41
N GLY A 79 8.94 8.47 -29.44
CA GLY A 79 9.54 9.50 -30.27
C GLY A 79 11.00 9.75 -29.92
N THR A 80 11.75 10.35 -30.85
CA THR A 80 13.18 10.66 -30.68
C THR A 80 13.37 11.59 -29.49
N ARG A 81 14.37 11.30 -28.64
CA ARG A 81 14.71 12.10 -27.44
C ARG A 81 13.65 12.09 -26.33
N SER A 82 12.97 10.96 -26.12
CA SER A 82 11.92 10.83 -25.10
C SER A 82 12.39 10.02 -23.88
N VAL A 83 11.95 10.42 -22.68
CA VAL A 83 12.20 9.71 -21.41
C VAL A 83 10.91 9.64 -20.61
N ALA A 84 10.64 8.49 -20.01
CA ALA A 84 9.55 8.31 -19.06
C ALA A 84 10.06 7.64 -17.79
N ILE A 85 9.62 8.14 -16.63
CA ILE A 85 10.05 7.69 -15.31
C ILE A 85 8.81 7.28 -14.52
N GLY A 86 8.76 6.01 -14.11
CA GLY A 86 7.62 5.42 -13.39
C GLY A 86 7.75 5.49 -11.86
N GLY A 87 8.58 6.40 -11.37
CA GLY A 87 8.99 6.52 -9.97
C GLY A 87 9.92 7.73 -9.82
N ASP A 88 10.81 7.69 -8.83
CA ASP A 88 11.69 8.82 -8.54
C ASP A 88 13.00 8.79 -9.34
N ASN A 89 13.50 9.96 -9.73
CA ASN A 89 14.84 10.14 -10.27
C ASN A 89 15.56 11.26 -9.50
N SER A 90 16.74 10.95 -8.97
CA SER A 90 17.56 11.90 -8.19
C SER A 90 18.84 12.35 -8.91
N GLY A 91 19.02 11.93 -10.17
CA GLY A 91 20.18 12.24 -11.00
C GLY A 91 19.83 13.01 -12.28
N VAL A 92 20.79 13.13 -13.19
CA VAL A 92 20.61 13.86 -14.45
C VAL A 92 20.00 12.97 -15.53
N ILE A 93 18.97 13.49 -16.21
CA ILE A 93 18.35 12.89 -17.39
C ILE A 93 18.67 13.77 -18.59
N SER A 94 19.27 13.18 -19.64
CA SER A 94 19.58 13.88 -20.88
C SER A 94 19.14 13.05 -22.08
N THR A 95 18.55 13.71 -23.07
CA THR A 95 18.06 13.13 -24.31
C THR A 95 18.78 13.67 -25.55
N GLY A 96 19.82 14.49 -25.35
CA GLY A 96 20.51 15.22 -26.41
C GLY A 96 21.82 14.58 -26.86
N ASP A 97 22.21 14.89 -28.10
CA ASP A 97 23.49 14.48 -28.68
C ASP A 97 24.57 15.50 -28.25
N GLY A 98 25.59 15.04 -27.51
CA GLY A 98 26.68 15.89 -27.00
C GLY A 98 26.50 16.40 -25.56
N ALA A 99 25.65 15.78 -24.76
CA ALA A 99 25.49 16.18 -23.36
C ALA A 99 26.72 15.80 -22.51
N THR A 100 27.36 16.80 -21.90
CA THR A 100 28.38 16.60 -20.86
C THR A 100 27.80 16.99 -19.51
N ASN A 101 27.41 16.00 -18.71
CA ASN A 101 26.84 16.22 -17.39
C ASN A 101 27.93 16.09 -16.33
N ILE A 102 28.15 17.16 -15.55
CA ILE A 102 29.08 17.15 -14.43
C ILE A 102 28.27 17.21 -13.15
N GLN A 103 28.26 16.12 -12.39
CA GLN A 103 27.67 16.08 -11.05
C GLN A 103 28.79 16.09 -10.02
N MET A 104 28.84 17.12 -9.19
CA MET A 104 29.82 17.24 -8.11
C MET A 104 29.08 17.30 -6.78
N ARG A 105 29.35 16.31 -5.92
CA ARG A 105 28.97 16.33 -4.49
C ARG A 105 30.25 16.47 -3.69
N ALA A 106 30.70 17.70 -3.50
CA ALA A 106 31.96 17.99 -2.84
C ALA A 106 31.73 18.77 -1.55
N GLU A 107 32.47 18.38 -0.51
CA GLU A 107 32.49 19.02 0.79
C GLU A 107 33.95 19.30 1.15
N ALA A 108 34.25 20.55 1.48
CA ALA A 108 35.57 20.96 1.94
C ALA A 108 35.49 21.41 3.40
N SER A 109 36.47 20.99 4.20
CA SER A 109 36.60 21.35 5.61
C SER A 109 38.02 21.85 5.92
N GLY A 110 38.17 22.61 7.01
CA GLY A 110 39.44 23.25 7.36
C GLY A 110 39.89 24.27 6.31
N GLN A 111 41.11 24.14 5.78
CA GLN A 111 41.62 24.92 4.65
C GLN A 111 41.39 24.25 3.28
N GLY A 112 40.49 23.26 3.18
CA GLY A 112 40.19 22.56 1.94
C GLY A 112 39.65 23.47 0.84
N ARG A 113 40.01 23.17 -0.41
CA ARG A 113 39.52 23.87 -1.61
C ARG A 113 38.97 22.84 -2.59
N ILE A 114 37.78 23.09 -3.13
CA ILE A 114 37.19 22.27 -4.19
C ILE A 114 37.54 22.90 -5.52
N TYR A 115 38.23 22.14 -6.36
CA TYR A 115 38.55 22.54 -7.73
C TYR A 115 37.72 21.72 -8.69
N GLN A 116 36.84 22.42 -9.42
CA GLN A 116 36.11 21.83 -10.54
C GLN A 116 36.76 22.29 -11.83
N ALA A 117 37.52 21.40 -12.47
CA ALA A 117 37.86 21.55 -13.88
C ALA A 117 36.73 20.89 -14.68
N GLY A 118 35.98 21.67 -15.46
CA GLY A 118 35.19 21.12 -16.54
C GLY A 118 36.10 20.55 -17.64
N GLY A 119 35.52 19.83 -18.61
CA GLY A 119 36.23 19.54 -19.87
C GLY A 119 36.57 20.81 -20.66
N ASP A 120 37.03 20.67 -21.90
CA ASP A 120 37.42 21.80 -22.74
C ASP A 120 36.30 22.86 -22.84
N GLN A 121 36.59 24.10 -22.43
CA GLN A 121 35.67 25.22 -22.52
C GLN A 121 35.90 25.99 -23.82
N THR A 122 35.01 25.81 -24.80
CA THR A 122 35.00 26.66 -25.99
C THR A 122 34.20 27.93 -25.70
N ILE A 123 34.88 29.07 -25.58
CA ILE A 123 34.25 30.39 -25.38
C ILE A 123 34.16 31.08 -26.73
N ASN A 124 32.94 31.38 -27.18
CA ASN A 124 32.72 32.21 -28.37
C ASN A 124 32.57 33.66 -27.92
N GLU A 125 33.61 34.48 -28.12
CA GLU A 125 33.53 35.92 -27.93
C GLU A 125 32.78 36.55 -29.13
N LYS A 126 31.90 37.53 -28.85
CA LYS A 126 31.20 38.32 -29.89
C LYS A 126 32.01 39.54 -30.26
#